data_AF-A0A2N2QWE5-F1
#
_entry.id   AF-A0A2N2QWE5-F1
#
_cell.length_a   1.000
_cell.length_b   1.000
_cell.length_c   1.000
_cell.angle_alpha   90.00
_cell.angle_beta   90.00
_cell.angle_gamma   90.00
#
_symmetry.space_group_name_H-M   'P 1'
#
loop_
_entity.id
_entity.type
_entity.pdbx_description
1 polymer ?
#
loop_
_entity_poly.entity_id
_entity_poly.type
_entity_poly.pdbx_seq_one_letter_code
_entity_poly.pdbx_strand_id
1 'polypeptide(L)' 'MTTTRLFKNGNSQAVRIPAELAYEVSDMELMIERIGDELRIRPAQRRMGDVLAVLAQFSPDFMDDGREQN' A
#
# COMPACT_ATOMS: atom_id res chain seq x y z
N MET A 1 12.98 -17.94 5.81
CA MET A 1 13.83 -16.89 5.21
C MET A 1 14.42 -17.45 3.94
N THR A 2 14.27 -16.74 2.82
CA THR A 2 14.83 -17.16 1.52
C THR A 2 15.94 -16.18 1.13
N THR A 3 17.10 -16.69 0.71
CA THR A 3 18.20 -15.86 0.20
C THR A 3 18.02 -15.63 -1.30
N THR A 4 18.13 -14.38 -1.73
CA THR A 4 18.13 -14.01 -3.15
C THR A 4 19.41 -13.26 -3.51
N ARG A 5 19.67 -13.07 -4.81
CA ARG A 5 20.85 -12.35 -5.29
C ARG A 5 20.48 -10.97 -5.79
N LEU A 6 21.39 -10.03 -5.55
CA LEU A 6 21.34 -8.70 -6.11
C LEU A 6 21.71 -8.73 -7.59
N PHE A 7 21.02 -7.94 -8.41
CA PHE A 7 21.37 -7.75 -9.81
C PHE A 7 21.09 -6.31 -10.26
N LYS A 8 21.48 -5.98 -11.50
CA LYS A 8 21.21 -4.69 -12.14
C LYS A 8 20.05 -4.83 -13.11
N ASN A 9 19.12 -3.87 -13.08
CA ASN A 9 18.10 -3.68 -14.11
C ASN A 9 18.20 -2.24 -14.62
N GLY A 10 18.76 -2.09 -15.84
CA GLY A 10 19.21 -0.78 -16.33
C GLY A 10 20.21 -0.15 -15.35
N ASN A 11 19.97 1.11 -14.99
CA ASN A 11 20.81 1.85 -14.04
C ASN A 11 20.47 1.55 -12.56
N SER A 12 19.44 0.75 -12.32
CA SER A 12 18.92 0.48 -10.97
C SER A 12 19.45 -0.84 -10.39
N GLN A 13 19.54 -0.87 -9.07
CA GLN A 13 19.74 -2.10 -8.30
C GLN A 13 18.40 -2.81 -8.12
N ALA A 14 18.38 -4.13 -8.29
CA ALA A 14 17.17 -4.94 -8.19
C ALA A 14 17.41 -6.23 -7.40
N VAL A 15 16.36 -6.73 -6.75
CA VAL A 15 16.31 -8.04 -6.09
C VAL A 15 15.18 -8.87 -6.68
N ARG A 16 15.39 -10.19 -6.78
CA ARG A 16 14.31 -11.09 -7.21
C ARG A 16 13.52 -11.49 -5.97
N ILE A 17 12.22 -11.20 -5.95
CA ILE A 17 11.29 -11.69 -4.93
C ILE A 17 10.88 -13.12 -5.34
N PRO A 18 11.20 -14.14 -4.52
CA PRO A 18 10.74 -15.52 -4.76
C PRO A 18 9.21 -15.60 -4.84
N ALA A 19 8.68 -16.58 -5.57
CA ALA A 19 7.24 -16.71 -5.82
C ALA A 19 6.44 -16.87 -4.51
N GLU A 20 7.00 -17.57 -3.54
CA GLU A 20 6.41 -17.76 -2.21
C GLU A 20 6.35 -16.48 -1.35
N LEU A 21 7.05 -15.41 -1.76
CA LEU A 21 7.05 -14.10 -1.11
C LEU A 21 6.42 -13.00 -1.99
N ALA A 22 5.97 -13.33 -3.21
CA ALA A 22 5.42 -12.36 -4.14
C ALA A 22 4.01 -11.92 -3.70
N TYR A 23 3.67 -10.65 -3.95
CA TYR A 23 2.29 -10.19 -3.84
C TYR A 23 1.43 -10.82 -4.94
N GLU A 24 0.15 -11.07 -4.65
CA GLU A 24 -0.81 -11.61 -5.63
C GLU A 24 -1.09 -10.61 -6.77
N VAL A 25 -1.05 -9.32 -6.47
CA VAL A 25 -1.30 -8.24 -7.43
C VAL A 25 0.03 -7.69 -7.93
N SER A 26 0.20 -7.71 -9.26
CA SER A 26 1.43 -7.23 -9.92
C SER A 26 1.49 -5.72 -10.12
N ASP A 27 0.33 -5.06 -10.18
CA ASP A 27 0.21 -3.62 -10.40
C ASP A 27 -0.13 -2.89 -9.09
N MET A 28 0.86 -2.80 -8.20
CA MET A 28 0.73 -2.09 -6.94
C MET A 28 1.93 -1.18 -6.69
N GLU A 29 1.67 -0.01 -6.11
CA GLU A 29 2.73 0.88 -5.67
C GLU A 29 3.34 0.38 -4.36
N LEU A 30 4.68 0.43 -4.29
CA LEU A 30 5.46 0.04 -3.13
C LEU A 30 6.27 1.22 -2.62
N MET A 31 6.35 1.34 -1.30
CA MET A 31 7.29 2.23 -0.64
C MET A 31 8.52 1.43 -0.21
N ILE A 32 9.70 1.99 -0.49
CA ILE A 32 10.99 1.44 -0.04
C ILE A 32 11.72 2.48 0.82
N GLU A 33 12.20 2.06 1.98
CA GLU A 33 13.00 2.89 2.88
C GLU A 33 14.21 2.10 3.40
N ARG A 34 15.28 2.80 3.75
CA ARG A 34 16.47 2.23 4.38
C ARG A 34 16.42 2.43 5.88
N ILE A 35 16.62 1.35 6.64
CA ILE A 35 16.69 1.38 8.10
C ILE A 35 18.03 0.76 8.49
N GLY A 36 19.02 1.60 8.78
CA GLY A 36 20.41 1.15 8.94
C GLY A 36 20.90 0.42 7.69
N ASP A 37 21.30 -0.84 7.85
CA ASP A 37 21.81 -1.68 6.76
C ASP A 37 20.70 -2.43 5.99
N GLU A 38 19.45 -2.33 6.46
CA GLU A 38 18.31 -3.05 5.89
C GLU A 38 17.49 -2.18 4.93
N LEU A 39 16.84 -2.83 3.96
CA LEU A 39 15.80 -2.24 3.13
C LEU A 39 14.45 -2.77 3.56
N ARG A 40 13.52 -1.87 3.92
CA ARG A 40 12.13 -2.20 4.23
C ARG A 40 11.26 -1.82 3.05
N ILE A 41 10.53 -2.81 2.52
CA ILE A 41 9.61 -2.64 1.39
C ILE A 41 8.21 -2.97 1.88
N ARG A 42 7.24 -2.10 1.61
CA ARG A 42 5.84 -2.24 2.03
C ARG A 42 4.88 -1.67 0.98
N PRO A 43 3.61 -2.12 0.92
CA PRO A 43 2.59 -1.47 0.10
C PRO A 43 2.56 0.04 0.38
N ALA A 44 2.53 0.85 -0.66
CA ALA A 44 2.27 2.27 -0.48
C ALA A 44 0.88 2.39 0.14
N GLN A 45 0.79 3.04 1.30
CA GLN A 45 -0.52 3.35 1.88
C GLN A 45 -1.24 4.25 0.88
N ARG A 46 -2.33 3.75 0.28
CA ARG A 46 -3.29 4.64 -0.36
C ARG A 46 -3.76 5.57 0.74
N ARG A 47 -3.42 6.85 0.62
CA ARG A 47 -4.10 7.85 1.43
C ARG A 47 -5.56 7.76 1.00
N MET A 48 -6.41 7.18 1.84
CA MET A 48 -7.79 7.64 1.88
C MET A 48 -7.65 9.16 2.04
N GLY A 49 -8.26 9.96 1.16
CA GLY A 49 -8.01 11.41 1.10
C GLY A 49 -8.35 12.11 2.42
N ASP A 50 -8.77 13.37 2.38
CA ASP A 50 -9.28 13.99 3.59
C ASP A 50 -10.67 13.40 3.92
N VAL A 51 -10.67 12.22 4.56
CA VAL A 51 -11.87 11.50 4.98
C VAL A 51 -12.69 12.39 5.90
N LEU A 52 -12.04 13.20 6.74
CA LEU A 52 -12.74 14.13 7.62
C LEU A 52 -13.43 15.23 6.81
N ALA A 53 -12.81 15.78 5.79
CA ALA A 53 -13.46 16.74 4.89
C ALA A 53 -14.64 16.13 4.11
N VAL A 54 -14.57 14.84 3.75
CA VAL A 54 -15.70 14.15 3.11
C VAL A 54 -16.84 13.93 4.11
N LEU A 55 -16.53 13.47 5.33
CA LEU A 55 -17.53 13.28 6.38
C LEU A 55 -18.19 14.61 6.79
N ALA A 56 -17.44 15.72 6.79
CA ALA A 56 -17.96 17.06 7.09
C ALA A 56 -18.89 17.64 6.01
N GLN A 57 -18.95 17.05 4.82
CA GLN A 57 -19.89 17.43 3.76
C GLN A 57 -21.28 16.80 3.94
N PHE A 58 -21.44 15.85 4.87
CA PHE A 58 -22.76 15.32 5.19
C PHE A 58 -23.63 16.38 5.88
N SER A 59 -24.91 16.38 5.55
CA SER A 59 -25.89 17.23 6.21
C SER A 59 -26.12 16.78 7.66
N PRO A 60 -26.59 17.66 8.55
CA PRO A 60 -26.80 17.31 9.96
C PRO A 60 -27.77 16.15 10.19
N ASP A 61 -28.70 15.93 9.25
CA ASP A 61 -29.72 14.88 9.23
C ASP A 61 -29.28 13.60 8.50
N PHE A 62 -28.04 13.56 8.01
CA PHE A 62 -27.52 12.39 7.30
C PHE A 62 -27.51 11.16 8.23
N MET A 63 -28.28 10.14 7.86
CA MET A 63 -28.48 8.88 8.60
C MET A 63 -29.33 8.97 9.88
N ASP A 64 -30.12 10.03 10.07
CA ASP A 64 -31.03 10.14 11.23
C ASP A 64 -32.03 8.95 11.31
N ASP A 65 -32.53 8.49 10.16
CA ASP A 65 -33.44 7.34 10.06
C ASP A 65 -32.71 5.99 9.89
N GLY A 66 -31.38 5.98 9.98
CA GLY A 66 -30.53 4.80 9.80
C GLY A 66 -30.36 4.38 8.33
N ARG A 67 -29.74 3.20 8.13
CA ARG A 67 -29.66 2.58 6.79
C ARG A 67 -30.93 1.77 6.54
N GLU A 68 -31.61 2.03 5.44
CA GLU A 68 -32.62 1.10 4.94
C GLU A 68 -31.96 -0.26 4.67
N GLN A 69 -32.47 -1.28 5.34
CA GLN A 69 -32.09 -2.68 5.12
C GLN A 69 -33.21 -3.30 4.30
N ASN A 70 -32.89 -3.75 3.09
CA ASN A 70 -33.74 -4.60 2.27
C ASN A 70 -33.25 -6.04 2.37
#